data_AF-A0AA36DV99-F1
#
_entry.id   AF-A0AA36DV99-F1
#
_cell.length_a   1.000
_cell.length_b   1.000
_cell.length_c   1.000
_cell.angle_alpha   90.00
_cell.angle_beta   90.00
_cell.angle_gamma   90.00
#
_symmetry.space_group_name_H-M   'P 1'
#
loop_
_entity.id
_entity.type
_entity.pdbx_description
1 polymer ?
#
loop_
_entity_poly.entity_id
_entity_poly.type
_entity_poly.pdbx_seq_one_letter_code
_entity_poly.pdbx_strand_id
1 'polypeptide(L)'
;MYGVAFPLLYLELALGQYTHSSVLSIFDRIAPIGFGIGVSALWAVLMSVIIGSYFQEVVLTLFYASFDLFTTELAYDNCVGRWCRANCQKIKRRCEELGEAGHLEGYSYSEDFDTTRHSYIGVGDTCVHNEIKYWNKVYTDGQGSFIHSLPELHFSHAYFENYTTLELYSWPHVSSLASAITAACAMAYILSLRRRWVAYIAYIYMSLMFTVTVSIVVIYAYMDPPDYPTSHVFEKPLKFFNTETWLTAIIMACLCLRLGYGGMIYLGSQNSFHNNVQTDAMVITIIVSFIYVSQAMLHALVRDAFLLEAMGGDHQVFLATVQAANDFTLKSNRAGTKLIALFAASFETFRNMHAPLVMLLAVFGFFSALIRKMICVDVIYTALMDYWSFVQSKDIRSSVIILICLCSTVLGFISYCVNCFVIDISMETIVLPNVTCILILAELFVVCGLYGTRRFSNNISTMIEGKLSAIGGENWVNQITGFITMAMLKAVIPVAILYALITYMGADRTNMQFYDVMWQCVLLSPIGICAIIKVAYFYRHRMSYWRLFMPDTELWGPRATANRLLAEKNEKLVRY
;
A
#
# COMPACT_ATOMS: atom_id res chain seq x y z
N MET A 1 8.27 -9.73 -10.06
CA MET A 1 9.29 -9.63 -8.98
C MET A 1 10.71 -9.69 -9.53
N TYR A 2 11.25 -10.84 -9.92
CA TYR A 2 12.68 -10.97 -10.28
C TYR A 2 13.13 -10.22 -11.54
N GLY A 3 12.26 -10.12 -12.56
CA GLY A 3 12.65 -9.46 -13.83
C GLY A 3 12.68 -7.93 -13.80
N VAL A 4 11.97 -7.29 -12.87
CA VAL A 4 11.82 -5.81 -12.86
C VAL A 4 12.13 -5.24 -11.48
N ALA A 5 11.48 -5.77 -10.45
CA ALA A 5 11.56 -5.22 -9.10
C ALA A 5 12.91 -5.51 -8.43
N PHE A 6 13.51 -6.68 -8.65
CA PHE A 6 14.86 -7.00 -8.13
C PHE A 6 15.95 -6.05 -8.68
N PRO A 7 16.10 -5.85 -10.00
CA PRO A 7 17.08 -4.92 -10.53
C PRO A 7 16.89 -3.48 -10.03
N LEU A 8 15.64 -3.01 -9.90
CA LEU A 8 15.34 -1.67 -9.38
C LEU A 8 15.67 -1.53 -7.90
N LEU A 9 15.29 -2.52 -7.09
CA LEU A 9 15.63 -2.56 -5.68
C LEU A 9 17.15 -2.54 -5.48
N TYR A 10 17.87 -3.34 -6.27
CA TYR A 10 19.32 -3.39 -6.25
C TYR A 10 19.92 -2.02 -6.62
N LEU A 11 19.37 -1.33 -7.62
CA LEU A 11 19.80 0.00 -8.02
C LEU A 11 19.62 1.03 -6.89
N GLU A 12 18.44 1.09 -6.26
CA GLU A 12 18.18 2.05 -5.18
C GLU A 12 19.05 1.81 -3.94
N LEU A 13 19.15 0.54 -3.50
CA LEU A 13 19.99 0.18 -2.35
C LEU A 13 21.47 0.49 -2.63
N ALA A 14 21.96 0.18 -3.84
CA ALA A 14 23.33 0.47 -4.23
C ALA A 14 23.62 1.99 -4.30
N LEU A 15 22.69 2.80 -4.82
CA LEU A 15 22.84 4.26 -4.84
C LEU A 15 22.92 4.85 -3.44
N GLY A 16 22.05 4.38 -2.53
CA GLY A 16 22.06 4.77 -1.14
C GLY A 16 23.38 4.39 -0.45
N GLN A 17 23.80 3.14 -0.57
CA GLN A 17 25.01 2.61 0.07
C GLN A 17 26.29 3.27 -0.46
N TYR A 18 26.36 3.55 -1.77
CA TYR A 18 27.54 4.17 -2.37
C TYR A 18 27.76 5.61 -1.86
N THR A 19 26.68 6.38 -1.74
CA THR A 19 26.75 7.83 -1.45
C THR A 19 26.57 8.18 0.02
N HIS A 20 26.00 7.27 0.83
CA HIS A 20 25.57 7.54 2.21
C HIS A 20 24.78 8.86 2.34
N SER A 21 23.96 9.17 1.33
CA SER A 21 23.22 10.42 1.21
C SER A 21 21.75 10.15 0.88
N SER A 22 20.90 11.12 1.20
CA SER A 22 19.47 11.08 0.86
C SER A 22 19.17 11.26 -0.64
N VAL A 23 17.94 10.91 -1.03
CA VAL A 23 17.43 11.01 -2.41
C VAL A 23 17.60 12.41 -3.01
N LEU A 24 17.35 13.49 -2.24
CA LEU A 24 17.52 14.87 -2.71
C LEU A 24 18.97 15.16 -3.11
N SER A 25 19.90 14.86 -2.19
CA SER A 25 21.31 15.14 -2.38
C SER A 25 21.91 14.28 -3.50
N ILE A 26 21.45 13.04 -3.66
CA ILE A 26 21.91 12.17 -4.75
C ILE A 26 21.56 12.78 -6.10
N PHE A 27 20.29 13.13 -6.35
CA PHE A 27 19.89 13.66 -7.65
C PHE A 27 20.48 15.06 -7.93
N ASP A 28 20.67 15.91 -6.92
CA ASP A 28 21.37 17.19 -7.11
C ASP A 28 22.83 16.99 -7.54
N ARG A 29 23.51 15.98 -6.97
CA ARG A 29 24.93 15.72 -7.20
C ARG A 29 25.22 14.86 -8.43
N ILE A 30 24.32 13.96 -8.84
CA ILE A 30 24.47 13.15 -10.07
C ILE A 30 24.24 13.99 -11.32
N ALA A 31 23.14 14.74 -11.33
CA ALA A 31 22.75 15.57 -12.45
C ALA A 31 21.85 16.68 -11.91
N PRO A 32 22.36 17.91 -11.72
CA PRO A 32 21.60 19.01 -11.10
C PRO A 32 20.22 19.28 -11.71
N ILE A 33 20.02 18.94 -12.99
CA ILE A 33 18.71 19.02 -13.65
C ILE A 33 17.67 18.04 -13.06
N GLY A 34 18.12 16.89 -12.57
CA GLY A 34 17.31 15.84 -11.94
C GLY A 34 16.91 16.13 -10.50
N PHE A 35 17.32 17.27 -9.92
CA PHE A 35 16.99 17.63 -8.53
C PHE A 35 15.48 17.54 -8.21
N GLY A 36 14.62 17.93 -9.17
CA GLY A 36 13.17 17.88 -9.01
C GLY A 36 12.59 16.46 -8.84
N ILE A 37 13.31 15.42 -9.29
CA ILE A 37 12.92 14.02 -9.08
C ILE A 37 12.96 13.69 -7.58
N GLY A 38 14.03 14.07 -6.89
CA GLY A 38 14.14 13.88 -5.44
C GLY A 38 13.11 14.68 -4.65
N VAL A 39 12.76 15.89 -5.10
CA VAL A 39 11.71 16.72 -4.48
C VAL A 39 10.33 16.08 -4.65
N SER A 40 10.03 15.58 -5.85
CA SER A 40 8.78 14.89 -6.15
C SER A 40 8.66 13.56 -5.39
N ALA A 41 9.75 12.79 -5.26
CA ALA A 41 9.80 11.59 -4.43
C ALA A 41 9.50 11.90 -2.95
N LEU A 42 10.10 12.96 -2.39
CA LEU A 42 9.78 13.40 -1.03
C LEU A 42 8.34 13.87 -0.86
N TRP A 43 7.78 14.56 -1.85
CA TRP A 43 6.37 14.93 -1.85
C TRP A 43 5.46 13.70 -1.83
N ALA A 44 5.78 12.66 -2.61
CA ALA A 44 5.06 11.39 -2.58
C ALA A 44 5.16 10.69 -1.21
N VAL A 45 6.33 10.73 -0.56
CA VAL A 45 6.51 10.22 0.82
C VAL A 45 5.67 11.02 1.81
N LEU A 46 5.67 12.36 1.70
CA LEU A 46 4.86 13.22 2.56
C LEU A 46 3.36 12.93 2.41
N MET A 47 2.86 12.78 1.19
CA MET A 47 1.47 12.41 0.96
C MET A 47 1.14 11.01 1.51
N SER A 48 2.05 10.04 1.39
CA SER A 48 1.86 8.70 1.99
C SER A 48 1.77 8.73 3.52
N VAL A 49 2.44 9.70 4.17
CA VAL A 49 2.34 9.95 5.62
C VAL A 49 1.00 10.60 5.98
N ILE A 50 0.55 11.57 5.18
CA ILE A 50 -0.73 12.28 5.40
C ILE A 50 -1.90 11.31 5.27
N ILE A 51 -2.05 10.67 4.10
CA ILE A 51 -3.11 9.68 3.81
C ILE A 51 -3.03 8.50 4.80
N GLY A 52 -1.81 8.12 5.19
CA GLY A 52 -1.59 7.05 6.15
C GLY A 52 -2.18 7.30 7.54
N SER A 53 -2.48 8.55 7.89
CA SER A 53 -3.10 8.89 9.17
C SER A 53 -4.55 8.41 9.26
N TYR A 54 -5.27 8.44 8.13
CA TYR A 54 -6.62 7.90 8.04
C TYR A 54 -6.65 6.39 8.33
N PHE A 55 -5.79 5.62 7.65
CA PHE A 55 -5.70 4.17 7.88
C PHE A 55 -5.37 3.83 9.34
N GLN A 56 -4.49 4.60 9.97
CA GLN A 56 -4.14 4.43 11.38
C GLN A 56 -5.36 4.62 12.29
N GLU A 57 -6.22 5.61 12.02
CA GLU A 57 -7.42 5.84 12.81
C GLU A 57 -8.49 4.78 12.56
N VAL A 58 -8.71 4.35 11.31
CA VAL A 58 -9.63 3.25 11.00
C VAL A 58 -9.27 2.01 11.83
N VAL A 59 -7.99 1.65 11.82
CA VAL A 59 -7.51 0.49 12.57
C VAL A 59 -7.63 0.70 14.08
N LEU A 60 -7.39 1.91 14.57
CA LEU A 60 -7.55 2.22 15.99
C LEU A 60 -9.02 2.14 16.42
N THR A 61 -9.95 2.62 15.60
CA THR A 61 -11.39 2.48 15.81
C THR A 61 -11.81 1.02 15.82
N LEU A 62 -11.28 0.20 14.92
CA LEU A 62 -11.49 -1.25 14.93
C LEU A 62 -10.95 -1.90 16.22
N PHE A 63 -9.79 -1.46 16.69
CA PHE A 63 -9.23 -1.92 17.96
C PHE A 63 -10.11 -1.55 19.14
N TYR A 64 -10.65 -0.32 19.18
CA TYR A 64 -11.60 0.10 20.21
C TYR A 64 -12.91 -0.70 20.16
N ALA A 65 -13.49 -0.88 18.98
CA ALA A 65 -14.69 -1.69 18.79
C ALA A 65 -14.45 -3.17 19.16
N SER A 66 -13.21 -3.66 19.06
CA SER A 66 -12.88 -5.03 19.46
C SER A 66 -12.97 -5.25 20.98
N PHE A 67 -12.94 -4.20 21.81
CA PHE A 67 -13.16 -4.34 23.26
C PHE A 67 -14.60 -4.70 23.62
N ASP A 68 -15.55 -4.57 22.68
CA ASP A 68 -16.90 -5.12 22.84
C ASP A 68 -16.87 -6.67 22.90
N LEU A 69 -15.73 -7.33 22.65
CA LEU A 69 -15.52 -8.73 23.01
C LEU A 69 -15.74 -8.99 24.51
N PHE A 70 -15.43 -8.02 25.37
CA PHE A 70 -15.55 -8.17 26.81
C PHE A 70 -16.96 -7.84 27.33
N THR A 71 -17.89 -7.44 26.46
CA THR A 71 -19.29 -7.28 26.83
C THR A 71 -20.03 -8.61 26.68
N THR A 72 -21.01 -8.86 27.56
CA THR A 72 -21.78 -10.11 27.56
C THR A 72 -22.65 -10.28 26.31
N GLU A 73 -22.96 -9.19 25.64
CA GLU A 73 -23.66 -9.15 24.36
C GLU A 73 -22.91 -8.21 23.42
N LEU A 74 -22.69 -8.65 22.17
CA LEU A 74 -22.11 -7.80 21.15
C LEU A 74 -23.19 -6.91 20.56
N ALA A 75 -22.89 -5.61 20.46
CA ALA A 75 -23.84 -4.58 20.04
C ALA A 75 -24.46 -4.84 18.67
N TYR A 76 -23.72 -5.49 17.78
CA TYR A 76 -24.09 -5.77 16.40
C TYR A 76 -24.89 -7.06 16.22
N ASP A 77 -24.69 -8.07 17.07
CA ASP A 77 -25.50 -9.31 17.04
C ASP A 77 -26.92 -9.05 17.56
N ASN A 78 -27.02 -8.12 18.52
CA ASN A 78 -28.26 -7.86 19.25
C ASN A 78 -28.87 -6.48 18.99
N CYS A 79 -28.28 -5.65 18.12
CA CYS A 79 -28.73 -4.27 17.88
C CYS A 79 -28.92 -3.47 19.19
N VAL A 80 -27.97 -3.62 20.12
CA VAL A 80 -28.01 -3.00 21.43
C VAL A 80 -26.96 -1.88 21.47
N GLY A 81 -27.38 -0.62 21.52
CA GLY A 81 -26.46 0.50 21.70
C GLY A 81 -26.96 1.84 21.20
N ARG A 82 -26.29 2.93 21.61
CA ARG A 82 -26.63 4.32 21.25
C ARG A 82 -26.45 4.64 19.76
N TRP A 83 -25.65 3.83 19.06
CA TRP A 83 -25.27 4.01 17.66
C TRP A 83 -26.12 3.16 16.70
N CYS A 84 -27.00 2.31 17.23
CA CYS A 84 -27.91 1.51 16.43
C CYS A 84 -29.00 2.41 15.84
N ARG A 85 -29.16 2.38 14.51
CA ARG A 85 -30.28 3.07 13.86
C ARG A 85 -31.60 2.39 14.24
N ALA A 86 -32.70 3.13 14.09
CA ALA A 86 -34.05 2.62 14.35
C ALA A 86 -34.40 1.33 13.57
N ASN A 87 -33.68 1.06 12.47
CA ASN A 87 -33.90 -0.10 11.60
C ASN A 87 -32.93 -1.27 11.87
N CYS A 88 -32.12 -1.22 12.94
CA CYS A 88 -31.24 -2.35 13.29
C CYS A 88 -32.10 -3.50 13.85
N GLN A 89 -31.97 -4.71 13.27
CA GLN A 89 -32.72 -5.89 13.70
C GLN A 89 -31.79 -7.09 13.92
N LYS A 90 -32.11 -7.92 14.92
CA LYS A 90 -31.39 -9.16 15.23
C LYS A 90 -31.64 -10.21 14.14
N ILE A 91 -30.61 -10.92 13.70
CA ILE A 91 -30.77 -12.15 12.90
C ILE A 91 -31.28 -13.24 13.86
N LYS A 92 -32.57 -13.58 13.80
CA LYS A 92 -33.11 -14.67 14.63
C LYS A 92 -32.64 -16.02 14.08
N ARG A 93 -32.18 -16.89 14.98
CA ARG A 93 -31.91 -18.30 14.67
C ARG A 93 -33.23 -19.09 14.79
N ARG A 94 -33.50 -19.89 13.75
CA ARG A 94 -34.67 -20.76 13.51
C ARG A 94 -36.04 -20.09 13.42
N CYS A 95 -36.73 -20.37 12.32
CA CYS A 95 -38.12 -19.94 12.10
C CYS A 95 -39.09 -20.44 13.19
N GLU A 96 -38.80 -21.58 13.81
CA GLU A 96 -39.63 -22.22 14.85
C GLU A 96 -39.77 -21.37 16.13
N GLU A 97 -38.86 -20.42 16.37
CA GLU A 97 -38.86 -19.54 17.55
C GLU A 97 -39.71 -18.26 17.36
N LEU A 98 -40.26 -18.06 16.15
CA LEU A 98 -41.22 -17.00 15.86
C LEU A 98 -42.63 -17.52 16.16
N GLY A 99 -43.10 -17.33 17.39
CA GLY A 99 -44.51 -17.60 17.75
C GLY A 99 -45.51 -16.74 16.95
N GLU A 100 -46.81 -16.93 17.21
CA GLU A 100 -48.01 -16.38 16.51
C GLU A 100 -48.02 -14.88 16.16
N ALA A 101 -47.04 -14.08 16.60
CA ALA A 101 -46.83 -12.70 16.20
C ALA A 101 -46.17 -12.52 14.81
N GLY A 102 -45.78 -13.60 14.12
CA GLY A 102 -45.32 -13.58 12.74
C GLY A 102 -46.08 -14.61 11.91
N HIS A 103 -47.07 -14.18 11.13
CA HIS A 103 -47.85 -15.08 10.28
C HIS A 103 -46.94 -15.84 9.29
N LEU A 104 -46.90 -17.17 9.45
CA LEU A 104 -46.35 -18.14 8.53
C LEU A 104 -47.37 -19.28 8.36
N GLU A 105 -48.40 -19.06 7.55
CA GLU A 105 -49.24 -20.16 7.03
C GLU A 105 -49.54 -19.97 5.55
N GLY A 106 -49.16 -20.97 4.74
CA GLY A 106 -49.53 -21.08 3.32
C GLY A 106 -48.44 -20.67 2.34
N TYR A 107 -47.38 -21.47 2.19
CA TYR A 107 -46.29 -21.20 1.25
C TYR A 107 -46.69 -21.47 -0.22
N SER A 108 -46.73 -20.39 -1.02
CA SER A 108 -46.63 -20.44 -2.48
C SER A 108 -45.58 -19.45 -2.95
N TYR A 109 -44.60 -19.92 -3.74
CA TYR A 109 -43.45 -19.16 -4.27
C TYR A 109 -43.85 -17.89 -5.06
N SER A 110 -45.12 -17.76 -5.44
CA SER A 110 -45.65 -16.62 -6.20
C SER A 110 -46.08 -15.43 -5.35
N GLU A 111 -46.20 -15.56 -4.02
CA GLU A 111 -46.70 -14.50 -3.13
C GLU A 111 -45.59 -13.76 -2.35
N ASP A 112 -44.32 -14.13 -2.56
CA ASP A 112 -43.11 -13.63 -1.88
C ASP A 112 -42.84 -12.11 -2.01
N PHE A 113 -43.63 -11.40 -2.82
CA PHE A 113 -43.39 -10.00 -3.19
C PHE A 113 -44.40 -9.00 -2.59
N ASP A 114 -45.40 -9.46 -1.83
CA ASP A 114 -46.35 -8.56 -1.16
C ASP A 114 -45.82 -8.13 0.22
N THR A 115 -45.08 -7.01 0.23
CA THR A 115 -44.43 -6.41 1.41
C THR A 115 -45.39 -5.99 2.53
N THR A 116 -46.70 -6.05 2.30
CA THR A 116 -47.72 -5.62 3.28
C THR A 116 -48.22 -6.74 4.19
N ARG A 117 -47.99 -8.02 3.84
CA ARG A 117 -48.59 -9.16 4.53
C ARG A 117 -47.65 -9.93 5.46
N HIS A 118 -46.33 -9.93 5.20
CA HIS A 118 -45.37 -10.77 5.93
C HIS A 118 -44.17 -9.95 6.41
N SER A 119 -43.94 -9.95 7.72
CA SER A 119 -42.78 -9.32 8.37
C SER A 119 -41.52 -10.18 8.24
N TYR A 120 -41.63 -11.49 8.02
CA TYR A 120 -40.51 -12.42 7.92
C TYR A 120 -40.62 -13.33 6.68
N ILE A 121 -39.48 -13.65 6.07
CA ILE A 121 -39.34 -14.59 4.94
C ILE A 121 -38.42 -15.73 5.38
N GLY A 122 -38.85 -16.98 5.15
CA GLY A 122 -38.04 -18.16 5.44
C GLY A 122 -36.98 -18.41 4.37
N VAL A 123 -35.72 -18.55 4.79
CA VAL A 123 -34.57 -18.96 3.96
C VAL A 123 -34.00 -20.24 4.56
N GLY A 124 -34.43 -21.39 4.02
CA GLY A 124 -34.16 -22.69 4.63
C GLY A 124 -34.76 -22.76 6.03
N ASP A 125 -33.95 -23.13 7.03
CA ASP A 125 -34.38 -23.24 8.43
C ASP A 125 -34.37 -21.91 9.20
N THR A 126 -33.95 -20.80 8.57
CA THR A 126 -33.81 -19.49 9.23
C THR A 126 -34.79 -18.47 8.66
N CYS A 127 -35.22 -17.51 9.48
CA CYS A 127 -36.20 -16.50 9.09
C CYS A 127 -35.57 -15.12 9.13
N VAL A 128 -35.70 -14.36 8.03
CA VAL A 128 -35.11 -13.03 7.86
C VAL A 128 -36.25 -12.00 7.78
N HIS A 129 -36.15 -10.88 8.49
CA HIS A 129 -37.17 -9.83 8.46
C HIS A 129 -37.15 -9.07 7.13
N ASN A 130 -38.33 -8.77 6.59
CA ASN A 130 -38.51 -8.18 5.26
C ASN A 130 -37.89 -6.76 5.16
N GLU A 131 -37.75 -6.02 6.25
CA GLU A 131 -37.16 -4.66 6.26
C GLU A 131 -35.62 -4.63 6.11
N ILE A 132 -34.93 -5.75 6.28
CA ILE A 132 -33.49 -5.88 5.92
C ILE A 132 -33.31 -5.66 4.41
N LYS A 133 -34.39 -5.81 3.62
CA LYS A 133 -34.46 -5.49 2.19
C LYS A 133 -34.94 -4.06 1.89
N TYR A 134 -34.50 -3.03 2.60
CA TYR A 134 -34.39 -1.71 1.94
C TYR A 134 -33.25 -1.76 0.92
N TRP A 135 -33.53 -2.40 -0.21
CA TRP A 135 -32.74 -2.30 -1.42
C TRP A 135 -32.80 -0.85 -1.88
N ASN A 136 -31.73 -0.09 -1.66
CA ASN A 136 -31.62 1.16 -2.39
C ASN A 136 -31.51 0.83 -3.88
N LYS A 137 -32.61 1.04 -4.62
CA LYS A 137 -32.65 1.11 -6.08
C LYS A 137 -31.68 2.20 -6.53
N VAL A 138 -30.41 1.88 -6.76
CA VAL A 138 -29.52 2.78 -7.50
C VAL A 138 -28.64 1.95 -8.43
N TYR A 139 -28.66 2.34 -9.70
CA TYR A 139 -28.06 1.73 -10.89
C TYR A 139 -28.86 0.62 -11.59
N THR A 140 -30.04 0.99 -12.10
CA THR A 140 -30.45 0.51 -13.43
C THR A 140 -30.97 1.69 -14.23
N ASP A 141 -30.20 2.12 -15.23
CA ASP A 141 -30.79 2.26 -16.54
C ASP A 141 -30.13 1.18 -17.40
N GLY A 142 -30.88 0.12 -17.69
CA GLY A 142 -30.38 -1.11 -18.31
C GLY A 142 -31.08 -2.34 -17.78
N GLN A 143 -32.12 -2.78 -18.50
CA GLN A 143 -32.91 -3.98 -18.23
C GLN A 143 -32.03 -5.23 -18.17
N GLY A 144 -32.05 -5.93 -17.04
CA GLY A 144 -31.39 -7.22 -16.84
C GLY A 144 -31.87 -7.86 -15.55
N SER A 145 -32.86 -8.73 -15.67
CA SER A 145 -33.50 -9.48 -14.58
C SER A 145 -32.52 -10.41 -13.84
N PHE A 146 -32.75 -10.53 -12.53
CA PHE A 146 -32.25 -11.57 -11.60
C PHE A 146 -30.93 -11.34 -10.84
N ILE A 147 -30.18 -10.25 -11.06
CA ILE A 147 -28.92 -9.94 -10.33
C ILE A 147 -29.12 -8.78 -9.35
N HIS A 148 -30.18 -8.86 -8.53
CA HIS A 148 -30.52 -7.83 -7.54
C HIS A 148 -30.50 -8.35 -6.10
N SER A 149 -29.91 -9.52 -5.85
CA SER A 149 -30.04 -10.22 -4.56
C SER A 149 -28.70 -10.74 -4.05
N LEU A 150 -27.76 -9.84 -3.78
CA LEU A 150 -26.59 -10.17 -2.97
C LEU A 150 -26.84 -9.72 -1.52
N PRO A 151 -26.72 -10.62 -0.53
CA PRO A 151 -26.61 -10.19 0.86
C PRO A 151 -25.23 -9.57 1.04
N GLU A 152 -25.14 -8.24 0.93
CA GLU A 152 -23.96 -7.54 1.39
C GLU A 152 -23.96 -7.55 2.90
N LEU A 153 -23.00 -8.27 3.47
CA LEU A 153 -22.92 -8.39 4.90
C LEU A 153 -22.52 -7.06 5.54
N HIS A 154 -23.43 -6.54 6.34
CA HIS A 154 -23.56 -5.13 6.62
C HIS A 154 -22.87 -4.73 7.93
N PHE A 155 -21.53 -4.71 7.94
CA PHE A 155 -20.76 -4.17 9.08
C PHE A 155 -20.15 -2.78 8.87
N SER A 156 -20.19 -2.23 7.65
CA SER A 156 -19.81 -0.83 7.43
C SER A 156 -20.82 0.19 7.99
N HIS A 157 -21.97 -0.28 8.48
CA HIS A 157 -23.13 0.56 8.85
C HIS A 157 -22.97 1.38 10.13
N ALA A 158 -21.92 1.16 10.93
CA ALA A 158 -21.69 1.99 12.11
C ALA A 158 -21.13 3.38 11.80
N TYR A 159 -20.58 3.62 10.59
CA TYR A 159 -19.85 4.87 10.32
C TYR A 159 -20.19 5.60 9.02
N PHE A 160 -20.75 4.95 7.98
CA PHE A 160 -21.18 5.62 6.75
C PHE A 160 -22.65 6.05 6.88
N GLU A 161 -22.95 7.36 6.74
CA GLU A 161 -24.34 7.84 6.73
C GLU A 161 -25.07 7.33 5.48
N ASN A 162 -24.38 7.30 4.33
CA ASN A 162 -24.92 6.88 3.05
C ASN A 162 -23.90 6.03 2.24
N TYR A 163 -24.27 4.78 1.96
CA TYR A 163 -23.44 3.82 1.24
C TYR A 163 -23.30 4.16 -0.26
N THR A 164 -24.28 4.86 -0.83
CA THR A 164 -24.30 5.22 -2.25
C THR A 164 -23.30 6.33 -2.59
N THR A 165 -23.03 7.22 -1.65
CA THR A 165 -22.06 8.32 -1.77
C THR A 165 -20.72 8.00 -1.11
N LEU A 166 -20.64 6.92 -0.32
CA LEU A 166 -19.49 6.60 0.54
C LEU A 166 -19.10 7.79 1.43
N GLU A 167 -20.10 8.57 1.85
CA GLU A 167 -19.96 9.70 2.77
C GLU A 167 -19.68 9.14 4.18
N LEU A 168 -18.43 9.31 4.64
CA LEU A 168 -18.05 9.03 6.01
C LEU A 168 -17.74 10.32 6.76
N TYR A 169 -18.21 10.32 8.00
CA TYR A 169 -17.64 10.97 9.17
C TYR A 169 -17.93 12.47 9.33
N SER A 170 -18.86 12.75 10.24
CA SER A 170 -18.90 14.04 10.91
C SER A 170 -17.60 14.24 11.70
N TRP A 171 -17.17 15.51 11.79
CA TRP A 171 -15.95 16.00 12.46
C TRP A 171 -15.39 15.07 13.54
N PRO A 172 -14.06 14.82 13.58
CA PRO A 172 -13.47 13.80 14.44
C PRO A 172 -13.95 13.93 15.88
N HIS A 173 -14.49 12.84 16.41
CA HIS A 173 -14.77 12.73 17.84
C HIS A 173 -13.51 13.12 18.62
N VAL A 174 -13.68 13.88 19.71
CA VAL A 174 -12.57 14.39 20.53
C VAL A 174 -11.58 13.29 20.94
N SER A 175 -12.06 12.06 21.11
CA SER A 175 -11.25 10.87 21.37
C SER A 175 -10.30 10.51 20.23
N SER A 176 -10.76 10.59 18.98
CA SER A 176 -9.94 10.23 17.82
C SER A 176 -8.86 11.28 17.56
N LEU A 177 -9.21 12.56 17.74
CA LEU A 177 -8.24 13.67 17.74
C LEU A 177 -7.14 13.47 18.80
N ALA A 178 -7.55 13.17 20.04
CA ALA A 178 -6.61 12.93 21.14
C ALA A 178 -5.69 11.74 20.84
N SER A 179 -6.23 10.68 20.24
CA SER A 179 -5.45 9.48 19.89
C SER A 179 -4.42 9.74 18.77
N ALA A 180 -4.80 10.50 17.73
CA ALA A 180 -3.92 10.85 16.63
C ALA A 180 -2.76 11.73 17.11
N ILE A 181 -3.05 12.74 17.94
CA ILE A 181 -2.04 13.60 18.57
C ILE A 181 -1.12 12.77 19.49
N THR A 182 -1.69 11.89 20.31
CA THR A 182 -0.90 11.03 21.22
C THR A 182 0.06 10.13 20.44
N ALA A 183 -0.42 9.51 19.36
CA ALA A 183 0.42 8.69 18.50
C ALA A 183 1.52 9.51 17.80
N ALA A 184 1.22 10.73 17.36
CA ALA A 184 2.22 11.63 16.76
C ALA A 184 3.30 12.05 17.78
N CYS A 185 2.90 12.38 19.01
CA CYS A 185 3.81 12.71 20.11
C CYS A 185 4.69 11.51 20.49
N ALA A 186 4.10 10.30 20.61
CA ALA A 186 4.83 9.07 20.88
C ALA A 186 5.84 8.76 19.77
N MET A 187 5.44 8.93 18.50
CA MET A 187 6.31 8.77 17.34
C MET A 187 7.48 9.76 17.37
N ALA A 188 7.20 11.04 17.60
CA ALA A 188 8.24 12.07 17.71
C ALA A 188 9.22 11.76 18.85
N TYR A 189 8.72 11.30 20.00
CA TYR A 189 9.55 10.87 21.12
C TYR A 189 10.47 9.69 20.77
N ILE A 190 9.92 8.66 20.11
CA ILE A 190 10.69 7.47 19.71
C ILE A 190 11.79 7.84 18.71
N LEU A 191 11.46 8.59 17.66
CA LEU A 191 12.40 8.96 16.59
C LEU A 191 13.50 9.94 17.06
N SER A 192 13.20 10.80 18.03
CA SER A 192 14.15 11.78 18.58
C SER A 192 15.10 11.18 19.62
N LEU A 193 14.58 10.43 20.60
CA LEU A 193 15.34 10.02 21.78
C LEU A 193 15.72 8.54 21.78
N ARG A 194 15.01 7.70 21.04
CA ARG A 194 15.04 6.24 21.20
C ARG A 194 15.03 5.49 19.86
N ARG A 195 15.83 5.92 18.88
CA ARG A 195 15.87 5.35 17.50
C ARG A 195 15.99 3.81 17.43
N ARG A 196 16.69 3.16 18.38
CA ARG A 196 16.77 1.68 18.45
C ARG A 196 15.39 0.99 18.60
N TRP A 197 14.40 1.70 19.12
CA TRP A 197 13.03 1.18 19.28
C TRP A 197 12.30 1.01 17.97
N VAL A 198 12.70 1.71 16.90
CA VAL A 198 12.15 1.49 15.54
C VAL A 198 12.39 0.04 15.11
N ALA A 199 13.58 -0.52 15.41
CA ALA A 199 13.89 -1.92 15.10
C ALA A 199 13.07 -2.89 15.97
N TYR A 200 12.88 -2.61 17.27
CA TYR A 200 12.03 -3.44 18.12
C TYR A 200 10.57 -3.46 17.67
N ILE A 201 10.02 -2.31 17.26
CA ILE A 201 8.66 -2.22 16.70
C ILE A 201 8.55 -3.01 15.40
N ALA A 202 9.59 -2.96 14.54
CA ALA A 202 9.63 -3.78 13.33
C ALA A 202 9.63 -5.29 13.65
N TYR A 203 10.37 -5.74 14.67
CA TYR A 203 10.34 -7.14 15.10
C TYR A 203 8.96 -7.56 15.63
N ILE A 204 8.29 -6.68 16.39
CA ILE A 204 6.92 -6.93 16.86
C ILE A 204 5.96 -7.06 15.67
N TYR A 205 6.04 -6.14 14.70
CA TYR A 205 5.23 -6.19 13.48
C TYR A 205 5.43 -7.52 12.71
N MET A 206 6.68 -7.95 12.52
CA MET A 206 6.98 -9.21 11.83
C MET A 206 6.44 -10.44 12.59
N SER A 207 6.54 -10.43 13.92
CA SER A 207 5.95 -11.47 14.78
C SER A 207 4.42 -11.51 14.64
N LEU A 208 3.76 -10.34 14.70
CA LEU A 208 2.31 -10.22 14.53
C LEU A 208 1.82 -10.68 13.16
N MET A 209 2.59 -10.42 12.10
CA MET A 209 2.28 -10.91 10.76
C MET A 209 2.25 -12.45 10.71
N PHE A 210 3.22 -13.09 11.35
CA PHE A 210 3.28 -14.55 11.45
C PHE A 210 2.11 -15.09 12.28
N THR A 211 1.82 -14.48 13.43
CA THR A 211 0.70 -14.92 14.29
C THR A 211 -0.65 -14.78 13.60
N VAL A 212 -0.92 -13.66 12.92
CA VAL A 212 -2.15 -13.48 12.12
C VAL A 212 -2.29 -14.59 11.08
N THR A 213 -1.22 -14.86 10.33
CA THR A 213 -1.26 -15.87 9.26
C THR A 213 -1.54 -17.26 9.83
N VAL A 214 -0.84 -17.66 10.89
CA VAL A 214 -1.04 -18.95 11.56
C VAL A 214 -2.44 -19.05 12.15
N SER A 215 -2.94 -18.01 12.81
CA SER A 215 -4.29 -17.99 13.38
C SER A 215 -5.35 -18.23 12.32
N ILE A 216 -5.24 -17.57 11.16
CA ILE A 216 -6.20 -17.78 10.06
C ILE A 216 -6.14 -19.23 9.53
N VAL A 217 -4.94 -19.83 9.39
CA VAL A 217 -4.81 -21.25 9.00
C VAL A 217 -5.49 -22.15 10.03
N VAL A 218 -5.24 -21.94 11.32
CA VAL A 218 -5.78 -22.76 12.40
C VAL A 218 -7.31 -22.68 12.45
N ILE A 219 -7.87 -21.47 12.26
CA ILE A 219 -9.32 -21.28 12.19
C ILE A 219 -9.91 -22.06 11.02
N TYR A 220 -9.32 -21.88 9.83
CA TYR A 220 -9.78 -22.54 8.59
C TYR A 220 -9.64 -24.07 8.62
N ALA A 221 -8.59 -24.61 9.24
CA ALA A 221 -8.29 -26.03 9.16
C ALA A 221 -8.84 -26.86 10.33
N TYR A 222 -9.04 -26.26 11.51
CA TYR A 222 -9.31 -27.01 12.74
C TYR A 222 -10.51 -26.50 13.54
N MET A 223 -10.70 -25.19 13.67
CA MET A 223 -11.73 -24.67 14.59
C MET A 223 -13.12 -24.55 13.96
N ASP A 224 -13.20 -23.99 12.75
CA ASP A 224 -14.46 -23.86 12.00
C ASP A 224 -14.17 -24.15 10.52
N PRO A 225 -13.88 -25.43 10.18
CA PRO A 225 -13.58 -25.78 8.80
C PRO A 225 -14.83 -25.63 7.93
N PRO A 226 -14.76 -24.93 6.78
CA PRO A 226 -15.91 -24.73 5.93
C PRO A 226 -16.33 -26.05 5.29
N ASP A 227 -17.64 -26.33 5.29
CA ASP A 227 -18.22 -27.56 4.73
C ASP A 227 -18.01 -27.66 3.20
N TYR A 228 -17.89 -26.52 2.52
CA TYR A 228 -17.65 -26.42 1.08
C TYR A 228 -16.29 -25.78 0.78
N PRO A 229 -15.18 -26.55 0.88
CA PRO A 229 -13.86 -26.04 0.57
C PRO A 229 -13.70 -25.91 -0.94
N THR A 230 -13.87 -24.69 -1.47
CA THR A 230 -13.48 -24.36 -2.83
C THR A 230 -12.72 -23.05 -2.83
N SER A 231 -11.84 -22.87 -3.82
CA SER A 231 -11.36 -21.53 -4.13
C SER A 231 -11.48 -21.30 -5.63
N HIS A 232 -12.23 -20.26 -5.96
CA HIS A 232 -12.34 -19.75 -7.32
C HIS A 232 -10.98 -19.32 -7.88
N VAL A 233 -9.99 -19.08 -7.00
CA VAL A 233 -8.60 -18.82 -7.36
C VAL A 233 -7.95 -19.99 -8.11
N PHE A 234 -8.18 -21.23 -7.69
CA PHE A 234 -7.56 -22.40 -8.33
C PHE A 234 -8.32 -22.88 -9.56
N GLU A 235 -9.59 -22.50 -9.71
CA GLU A 235 -10.44 -22.91 -10.84
C GLU A 235 -10.22 -22.06 -12.10
N LYS A 236 -9.71 -20.83 -11.96
CA LYS A 236 -9.50 -19.93 -13.11
C LYS A 236 -8.32 -20.37 -13.97
N PRO A 237 -8.50 -20.52 -15.30
CA PRO A 237 -7.38 -20.85 -16.18
C PRO A 237 -6.35 -19.72 -16.18
N LEU A 238 -5.08 -20.09 -16.07
CA LEU A 238 -3.96 -19.16 -16.07
C LEU A 238 -3.88 -18.44 -17.42
N LYS A 239 -4.17 -17.14 -17.43
CA LYS A 239 -4.11 -16.29 -18.62
C LYS A 239 -2.67 -15.84 -18.93
N PHE A 240 -1.75 -16.78 -19.11
CA PHE A 240 -0.32 -16.48 -19.32
C PHE A 240 -0.04 -15.60 -20.55
N PHE A 241 -0.82 -15.74 -21.63
CA PHE A 241 -0.62 -14.94 -22.85
C PHE A 241 -1.34 -13.59 -22.81
N ASN A 242 -2.09 -13.29 -21.74
CA ASN A 242 -2.75 -12.00 -21.64
C ASN A 242 -1.76 -10.94 -21.17
N THR A 243 -1.38 -10.05 -22.09
CA THR A 243 -0.47 -8.93 -21.84
C THR A 243 -0.91 -8.08 -20.65
N GLU A 244 -2.22 -7.83 -20.48
CA GLU A 244 -2.75 -7.03 -19.37
C GLU A 244 -2.32 -7.58 -18.01
N THR A 245 -2.34 -8.91 -17.84
CA THR A 245 -1.99 -9.55 -16.56
C THR A 245 -0.52 -9.36 -16.18
N TRP A 246 0.39 -9.38 -17.15
CA TRP A 246 1.80 -9.11 -16.93
C TRP A 246 2.06 -7.64 -16.59
N LEU A 247 1.34 -6.72 -17.22
CA LEU A 247 1.49 -5.29 -16.95
C LEU A 247 1.00 -4.92 -15.56
N THR A 248 -0.15 -5.46 -15.13
CA THR A 248 -0.61 -5.31 -13.75
C THR A 248 0.39 -5.93 -12.77
N ALA A 249 0.98 -7.09 -13.09
CA ALA A 249 1.98 -7.73 -12.24
C ALA A 249 3.28 -6.92 -12.12
N ILE A 250 3.70 -6.22 -13.18
CA ILE A 250 4.86 -5.31 -13.15
C ILE A 250 4.60 -4.14 -12.19
N ILE A 251 3.45 -3.48 -12.31
CA ILE A 251 3.06 -2.36 -11.44
C ILE A 251 3.00 -2.85 -9.99
N MET A 252 2.30 -3.95 -9.73
CA MET A 252 2.18 -4.51 -8.37
C MET A 252 3.54 -4.88 -7.77
N ALA A 253 4.48 -5.40 -8.58
CA ALA A 253 5.82 -5.71 -8.11
C ALA A 253 6.60 -4.45 -7.67
N CYS A 254 6.45 -3.33 -8.38
CA CYS A 254 7.04 -2.06 -7.99
C CYS A 254 6.39 -1.49 -6.71
N LEU A 255 5.07 -1.63 -6.57
CA LEU A 255 4.32 -1.14 -5.41
C LEU A 255 4.58 -1.92 -4.13
N CYS A 256 4.69 -3.26 -4.22
CA CYS A 256 4.98 -4.11 -3.06
C CYS A 256 6.28 -3.72 -2.36
N LEU A 257 7.29 -3.32 -3.13
CA LEU A 257 8.59 -2.85 -2.62
C LEU A 257 8.66 -1.32 -2.45
N ARG A 258 7.62 -0.58 -2.88
CA ARG A 258 7.56 0.89 -2.86
C ARG A 258 8.82 1.53 -3.46
N LEU A 259 9.18 1.09 -4.66
CA LEU A 259 10.29 1.64 -5.44
C LEU A 259 9.95 3.06 -5.94
N GLY A 260 10.95 3.93 -6.05
CA GLY A 260 10.82 5.32 -6.51
C GLY A 260 10.41 6.35 -5.44
N TYR A 261 10.23 5.94 -4.18
CA TYR A 261 9.95 6.86 -3.05
C TYR A 261 11.23 7.38 -2.37
N GLY A 262 12.40 6.86 -2.71
CA GLY A 262 13.66 7.13 -2.01
C GLY A 262 13.79 6.46 -0.64
N GLY A 263 12.81 5.63 -0.24
CA GLY A 263 12.85 4.85 0.99
C GLY A 263 13.92 3.76 0.96
N MET A 264 14.08 3.04 -0.16
CA MET A 264 15.13 2.02 -0.28
C MET A 264 16.51 2.65 -0.41
N ILE A 265 16.62 3.81 -1.07
CA ILE A 265 17.84 4.64 -1.05
C ILE A 265 18.24 4.99 0.38
N TYR A 266 17.29 5.44 1.20
CA TYR A 266 17.54 5.75 2.62
C TYR A 266 18.02 4.52 3.41
N LEU A 267 17.39 3.37 3.23
CA LEU A 267 17.81 2.13 3.91
C LEU A 267 19.21 1.72 3.47
N GLY A 268 19.50 1.79 2.16
CA GLY A 268 20.84 1.54 1.63
C GLY A 268 21.90 2.50 2.20
N SER A 269 21.54 3.77 2.44
CA SER A 269 22.47 4.76 2.98
C SER A 269 22.94 4.47 4.42
N GLN A 270 22.20 3.63 5.15
CA GLN A 270 22.56 3.20 6.50
C GLN A 270 23.50 1.98 6.50
N ASN A 271 23.65 1.28 5.37
CA ASN A 271 24.55 0.12 5.25
C ASN A 271 26.01 0.53 5.28
N SER A 272 26.90 -0.38 5.66
CA SER A 272 28.35 -0.18 5.51
C SER A 272 28.75 -0.22 4.03
N PHE A 273 29.82 0.50 3.66
CA PHE A 273 30.24 0.63 2.26
C PHE A 273 30.55 -0.71 1.58
N HIS A 274 31.19 -1.65 2.29
CA HIS A 274 31.56 -2.98 1.80
C HIS A 274 30.50 -4.06 2.08
N ASN A 275 29.27 -3.67 2.41
CA ASN A 275 28.20 -4.64 2.60
C ASN A 275 27.77 -5.26 1.26
N ASN A 276 27.42 -6.56 1.26
CA ASN A 276 26.99 -7.24 0.04
C ASN A 276 25.53 -6.93 -0.30
N VAL A 277 25.34 -5.80 -0.97
CA VAL A 277 24.02 -5.28 -1.37
C VAL A 277 23.25 -6.20 -2.32
N GLN A 278 23.95 -7.08 -3.07
CA GLN A 278 23.30 -8.04 -3.97
C GLN A 278 22.55 -9.12 -3.19
N THR A 279 23.20 -9.69 -2.17
CA THR A 279 22.57 -10.70 -1.30
C THR A 279 21.39 -10.10 -0.55
N ASP A 280 21.53 -8.88 -0.03
CA ASP A 280 20.44 -8.19 0.68
C ASP A 280 19.22 -7.98 -0.24
N ALA A 281 19.44 -7.46 -1.46
CA ALA A 281 18.36 -7.27 -2.42
C ALA A 281 17.69 -8.61 -2.81
N MET A 282 18.46 -9.69 -2.94
CA MET A 282 17.93 -11.01 -3.27
C MET A 282 17.08 -11.57 -2.12
N VAL A 283 17.57 -11.49 -0.89
CA VAL A 283 16.83 -11.95 0.30
C VAL A 283 15.54 -11.15 0.47
N ILE A 284 15.59 -9.83 0.33
CA ILE A 284 14.40 -8.97 0.41
C ILE A 284 13.36 -9.38 -0.63
N THR A 285 13.77 -9.53 -1.90
CA THR A 285 12.82 -9.91 -2.97
C THR A 285 12.22 -11.29 -2.78
N ILE A 286 12.99 -12.28 -2.32
CA ILE A 286 12.49 -13.64 -2.04
C ILE A 286 11.47 -13.60 -0.89
N ILE A 287 11.83 -12.97 0.23
CA ILE A 287 10.99 -12.90 1.43
C ILE A 287 9.68 -12.16 1.13
N VAL A 288 9.76 -11.00 0.47
CA VAL A 288 8.58 -10.22 0.08
C VAL A 288 7.69 -11.02 -0.87
N SER A 289 8.27 -11.67 -1.89
CA SER A 289 7.50 -12.49 -2.81
C SER A 289 6.76 -13.62 -2.07
N PHE A 290 7.44 -14.31 -1.16
CA PHE A 290 6.85 -15.40 -0.40
C PHE A 290 5.71 -14.93 0.51
N ILE A 291 5.96 -13.91 1.34
CA ILE A 291 4.98 -13.38 2.31
C ILE A 291 3.71 -12.90 1.59
N TYR A 292 3.87 -12.08 0.56
CA TYR A 292 2.70 -11.52 -0.14
C TYR A 292 1.90 -12.59 -0.87
N VAL A 293 2.57 -13.58 -1.49
CA VAL A 293 1.88 -14.69 -2.16
C VAL A 293 1.18 -15.57 -1.14
N SER A 294 1.84 -15.98 -0.06
CA SER A 294 1.23 -16.82 0.97
C SER A 294 0.03 -16.14 1.62
N GLN A 295 0.17 -14.85 1.94
CA GLN A 295 -0.90 -14.06 2.54
C GLN A 295 -2.06 -13.88 1.55
N ALA A 296 -1.80 -13.50 0.30
CA ALA A 296 -2.85 -13.32 -0.70
C ALA A 296 -3.62 -14.62 -1.00
N MET A 297 -2.91 -15.75 -1.11
CA MET A 297 -3.52 -17.05 -1.34
C MET A 297 -4.40 -17.47 -0.16
N LEU A 298 -3.89 -17.33 1.06
CA LEU A 298 -4.61 -17.68 2.27
C LEU A 298 -5.87 -16.82 2.44
N HIS A 299 -5.76 -15.50 2.25
CA HIS A 299 -6.92 -14.60 2.32
C HIS A 299 -7.97 -14.94 1.26
N ALA A 300 -7.54 -15.24 0.03
CA ALA A 300 -8.48 -15.55 -1.04
C ALA A 300 -9.19 -16.90 -0.82
N LEU A 301 -8.46 -17.92 -0.34
CA LEU A 301 -9.01 -19.22 -0.03
C LEU A 301 -10.02 -19.17 1.12
N VAL A 302 -9.68 -18.44 2.19
CA VAL A 302 -10.56 -18.24 3.33
C VAL A 302 -11.82 -17.48 2.90
N ARG A 303 -11.65 -16.36 2.19
CA ARG A 303 -12.78 -15.57 1.68
C ARG A 303 -13.71 -16.39 0.81
N ASP A 304 -13.18 -17.12 -0.18
CA ASP A 304 -13.99 -17.84 -1.16
C ASP A 304 -14.75 -19.00 -0.50
N ALA A 305 -14.11 -19.74 0.41
CA ALA A 305 -14.75 -20.86 1.11
C ALA A 305 -15.91 -20.39 1.98
N PHE A 306 -15.73 -19.30 2.73
CA PHE A 306 -16.79 -18.76 3.57
C PHE A 306 -17.89 -18.05 2.77
N LEU A 307 -17.57 -17.39 1.65
CA LEU A 307 -18.59 -16.89 0.73
C LEU A 307 -19.45 -18.02 0.17
N LEU A 308 -18.86 -19.17 -0.15
CA LEU A 308 -19.62 -20.32 -0.63
C LEU A 308 -20.47 -20.95 0.47
N GLU A 309 -19.97 -21.02 1.70
CA GLU A 309 -20.75 -21.48 2.86
C GLU A 309 -21.95 -20.58 3.14
N ALA A 310 -21.76 -19.26 3.12
CA ALA A 310 -22.85 -18.28 3.27
C ALA A 310 -23.96 -18.44 2.22
N MET A 311 -23.63 -19.08 1.09
CA MET A 311 -24.53 -19.30 -0.05
C MET A 311 -25.08 -20.73 -0.09
N GLY A 312 -24.86 -21.52 0.98
CA GLY A 312 -25.37 -22.88 1.11
C GLY A 312 -24.76 -23.89 0.14
N GLY A 313 -23.58 -23.59 -0.43
CA GLY A 313 -22.92 -24.46 -1.41
C GLY A 313 -23.36 -24.29 -2.86
N ASP A 314 -24.24 -23.33 -3.17
CA ASP A 314 -24.62 -23.06 -4.57
C ASP A 314 -23.51 -22.35 -5.34
N HIS A 315 -22.81 -23.11 -6.18
CA HIS A 315 -21.69 -22.64 -6.97
C HIS A 315 -22.09 -21.60 -8.04
N GLN A 316 -23.31 -21.65 -8.59
CA GLN A 316 -23.72 -20.71 -9.63
C GLN A 316 -23.96 -19.32 -9.06
N VAL A 317 -24.66 -19.27 -7.93
CA VAL A 317 -24.88 -18.00 -7.22
C VAL A 317 -23.54 -17.48 -6.73
N PHE A 318 -22.65 -18.34 -6.22
CA PHE A 318 -21.29 -17.94 -5.79
C PHE A 318 -20.49 -17.29 -6.92
N LEU A 319 -20.44 -17.90 -8.11
CA LEU A 319 -19.74 -17.31 -9.25
C LEU A 319 -20.35 -15.97 -9.67
N ALA A 320 -21.68 -15.85 -9.67
CA ALA A 320 -22.37 -14.61 -9.97
C ALA A 320 -22.05 -13.51 -8.95
N THR A 321 -22.03 -13.84 -7.66
CA THR A 321 -21.66 -12.94 -6.56
C THR A 321 -20.22 -12.47 -6.66
N VAL A 322 -19.29 -13.39 -6.89
CA VAL A 322 -17.88 -13.06 -7.02
C VAL A 322 -17.64 -12.22 -8.28
N GLN A 323 -18.34 -12.48 -9.39
CA GLN A 323 -18.26 -11.64 -10.59
C GLN A 323 -18.82 -10.24 -10.34
N ALA A 324 -20.01 -10.13 -9.74
CA ALA A 324 -20.62 -8.85 -9.41
C ALA A 324 -19.78 -8.05 -8.39
N ALA A 325 -19.21 -8.72 -7.38
CA ALA A 325 -18.29 -8.10 -6.42
C ALA A 325 -17.00 -7.64 -7.12
N ASN A 326 -16.46 -8.43 -8.05
CA ASN A 326 -15.32 -8.00 -8.85
C ASN A 326 -15.68 -6.80 -9.71
N ASP A 327 -16.82 -6.80 -10.40
CA ASP A 327 -17.30 -5.67 -11.21
C ASP A 327 -17.58 -4.43 -10.36
N PHE A 328 -18.08 -4.60 -9.13
CA PHE A 328 -18.21 -3.52 -8.16
C PHE A 328 -16.85 -2.99 -7.72
N THR A 329 -15.86 -3.86 -7.43
CA THR A 329 -14.50 -3.41 -7.10
C THR A 329 -13.80 -2.74 -8.28
N LEU A 330 -14.09 -3.17 -9.52
CA LEU A 330 -13.61 -2.55 -10.75
C LEU A 330 -14.26 -1.17 -10.94
N LYS A 331 -15.58 -1.05 -10.70
CA LYS A 331 -16.30 0.22 -10.80
C LYS A 331 -15.96 1.19 -9.68
N SER A 332 -15.69 0.68 -8.47
CA SER A 332 -15.31 1.53 -7.34
C SER A 332 -13.81 1.84 -7.32
N ASN A 333 -12.98 1.16 -8.12
CA ASN A 333 -11.51 1.21 -8.20
C ASN A 333 -10.79 1.63 -6.91
N ARG A 334 -11.20 1.06 -5.79
CA ARG A 334 -10.66 1.37 -4.48
C ARG A 334 -10.10 0.10 -3.88
N ALA A 335 -8.89 -0.31 -4.27
CA ALA A 335 -8.24 -1.50 -3.69
C ALA A 335 -8.16 -1.45 -2.14
N GLY A 336 -8.19 -0.27 -1.53
CA GLY A 336 -8.30 -0.08 -0.07
C GLY A 336 -9.64 -0.54 0.53
N THR A 337 -10.73 -0.55 -0.26
CA THR A 337 -11.97 -1.21 0.17
C THR A 337 -11.80 -2.70 0.26
N LYS A 338 -10.80 -3.36 -0.36
CA LYS A 338 -10.58 -4.79 -0.12
C LYS A 338 -10.03 -5.07 1.26
N LEU A 339 -9.15 -4.23 1.81
CA LEU A 339 -8.64 -4.41 3.17
C LEU A 339 -9.69 -4.00 4.20
N ILE A 340 -10.38 -2.88 3.99
CA ILE A 340 -11.49 -2.42 4.84
C ILE A 340 -12.70 -3.35 4.73
N ALA A 341 -13.01 -3.90 3.55
CA ALA A 341 -14.00 -4.95 3.38
C ALA A 341 -13.46 -6.31 3.81
N LEU A 342 -12.15 -6.54 3.93
CA LEU A 342 -11.63 -7.75 4.57
C LEU A 342 -11.84 -7.65 6.09
N PHE A 343 -11.52 -6.49 6.67
CA PHE A 343 -11.86 -6.16 8.05
C PHE A 343 -13.39 -6.21 8.25
N ALA A 344 -14.19 -5.64 7.35
CA ALA A 344 -15.66 -5.56 7.45
C ALA A 344 -16.42 -6.83 7.01
N ALA A 345 -15.84 -7.68 6.16
CA ALA A 345 -16.40 -8.97 5.79
C ALA A 345 -15.97 -10.07 6.77
N SER A 346 -14.89 -9.90 7.54
CA SER A 346 -14.54 -10.86 8.60
C SER A 346 -15.64 -11.02 9.67
N PHE A 347 -16.66 -10.16 9.70
CA PHE A 347 -17.67 -10.10 10.76
C PHE A 347 -18.69 -11.26 10.82
N GLU A 348 -19.18 -11.88 9.72
CA GLU A 348 -19.88 -13.20 9.81
C GLU A 348 -19.01 -14.39 9.38
N THR A 349 -18.03 -14.15 8.52
CA THR A 349 -17.16 -15.17 7.93
C THR A 349 -16.55 -16.09 8.99
N PHE A 350 -16.23 -15.58 10.19
CA PHE A 350 -15.61 -16.38 11.27
C PHE A 350 -16.56 -16.72 12.43
N ARG A 351 -17.88 -16.54 12.24
CA ARG A 351 -18.93 -16.87 13.21
C ARG A 351 -18.56 -16.41 14.64
N ASN A 352 -18.39 -17.32 15.60
CA ASN A 352 -18.12 -17.00 17.01
C ASN A 352 -16.66 -16.54 17.28
N MET A 353 -15.74 -16.76 16.33
CA MET A 353 -14.30 -16.44 16.47
C MET A 353 -13.93 -15.09 15.85
N HIS A 354 -14.93 -14.34 15.42
CA HIS A 354 -14.78 -13.08 14.72
C HIS A 354 -14.07 -12.01 15.57
N ALA A 355 -14.57 -11.71 16.77
CA ALA A 355 -14.07 -10.62 17.59
C ALA A 355 -12.58 -10.75 18.03
N PRO A 356 -12.06 -11.92 18.45
CA PRO A 356 -10.62 -12.05 18.75
C PRO A 356 -9.75 -11.93 17.49
N LEU A 357 -10.24 -12.36 16.31
CA LEU A 357 -9.51 -12.21 15.06
C LEU A 357 -9.45 -10.76 14.60
N VAL A 358 -10.55 -10.01 14.69
CA VAL A 358 -10.56 -8.58 14.36
C VAL A 358 -9.69 -7.79 15.33
N MET A 359 -9.66 -8.15 16.62
CA MET A 359 -8.70 -7.58 17.56
C MET A 359 -7.26 -7.81 17.11
N LEU A 360 -6.91 -9.05 16.75
CA LEU A 360 -5.57 -9.42 16.30
C LEU A 360 -5.17 -8.68 15.01
N LEU A 361 -6.09 -8.63 14.03
CA LEU A 361 -5.89 -7.92 12.77
C LEU A 361 -5.79 -6.39 12.98
N ALA A 362 -6.54 -5.83 13.93
CA ALA A 362 -6.45 -4.42 14.29
C ALA A 362 -5.10 -4.10 14.96
N VAL A 363 -4.62 -4.95 15.88
CA VAL A 363 -3.28 -4.78 16.46
C VAL A 363 -2.20 -4.86 15.37
N PHE A 364 -2.28 -5.85 14.48
CA PHE A 364 -1.37 -5.97 13.33
C PHE A 364 -1.40 -4.71 12.44
N GLY A 365 -2.60 -4.23 12.07
CA GLY A 365 -2.76 -3.04 11.25
C GLY A 365 -2.22 -1.78 11.91
N PHE A 366 -2.37 -1.63 13.23
CA PHE A 366 -1.88 -0.48 13.98
C PHE A 366 -0.35 -0.41 13.95
N PHE A 367 0.32 -1.53 14.26
CA PHE A 367 1.78 -1.60 14.21
C PHE A 367 2.32 -1.44 12.78
N SER A 368 1.62 -1.97 11.78
CA SER A 368 1.94 -1.79 10.35
C SER A 368 1.87 -0.32 9.94
N ALA A 369 0.80 0.39 10.33
CA ALA A 369 0.64 1.82 10.07
C ALA A 369 1.75 2.64 10.76
N LEU A 370 2.04 2.32 12.02
CA LEU A 370 3.02 3.02 12.84
C LEU A 370 4.44 2.89 12.28
N ILE A 371 4.90 1.67 12.00
CA ILE A 371 6.26 1.42 11.49
C ILE A 371 6.47 2.09 10.13
N ARG A 372 5.46 1.99 9.25
CA ARG A 372 5.48 2.63 7.94
C ARG A 372 5.62 4.15 8.08
N LYS A 373 4.80 4.78 8.92
CA LYS A 373 4.83 6.23 9.14
C LYS A 373 6.17 6.68 9.73
N MET A 374 6.71 5.94 10.70
CA MET A 374 8.02 6.22 11.30
C MET A 374 9.15 6.24 10.27
N ILE A 375 9.23 5.21 9.41
CA ILE A 375 10.27 5.13 8.37
C ILE A 375 10.14 6.30 7.39
N CYS A 376 8.93 6.63 6.94
CA CYS A 376 8.71 7.75 6.04
C CYS A 376 9.10 9.11 6.65
N VAL A 377 8.81 9.35 7.93
CA VAL A 377 9.26 10.57 8.63
C VAL A 377 10.78 10.62 8.72
N ASP A 378 11.44 9.50 9.01
CA ASP A 378 12.91 9.42 9.04
C ASP A 378 13.54 9.70 7.66
N VAL A 379 12.90 9.25 6.56
CA VAL A 379 13.31 9.57 5.18
C VAL A 379 13.23 11.08 4.93
N ILE A 380 12.10 11.72 5.28
CA ILE A 380 11.91 13.16 5.11
C ILE A 380 12.93 13.94 5.94
N TYR A 381 13.08 13.58 7.23
CA TYR A 381 14.04 14.21 8.13
C TYR A 381 15.47 14.13 7.58
N THR A 382 15.89 12.94 7.16
CA THR A 382 17.25 12.71 6.65
C THR A 382 17.50 13.51 5.38
N ALA A 383 16.50 13.59 4.49
CA ALA A 383 16.63 14.34 3.25
C ALA A 383 16.75 15.85 3.46
N LEU A 384 15.99 16.41 4.41
CA LEU A 384 16.09 17.83 4.76
C LEU A 384 17.43 18.16 5.42
N MET A 385 17.90 17.30 6.33
CA MET A 385 19.17 17.51 7.04
C MET A 385 20.39 17.37 6.12
N ASP A 386 20.38 16.41 5.21
CA ASP A 386 21.47 16.21 4.25
C ASP A 386 21.56 17.38 3.25
N TYR A 387 20.44 17.97 2.85
CA TYR A 387 20.41 19.08 1.89
C TYR A 387 20.84 20.41 2.53
N TRP A 388 20.33 20.75 3.72
CA TRP A 388 20.67 22.02 4.37
C TRP A 388 21.98 22.01 5.15
N SER A 389 22.64 20.85 5.29
CA SER A 389 23.93 20.71 5.99
C SER A 389 23.94 21.26 7.43
N PHE A 390 22.79 21.28 8.10
CA PHE A 390 22.69 21.77 9.48
C PHE A 390 23.58 20.95 10.42
N VAL A 391 24.23 21.65 11.36
CA VAL A 391 24.98 21.01 12.45
C VAL A 391 24.03 20.08 13.22
N GLN A 392 24.34 18.78 13.21
CA GLN A 392 23.52 17.75 13.84
C GLN A 392 23.66 17.80 15.37
N SER A 393 23.06 18.80 16.00
CA SER A 393 22.82 18.75 17.45
C SER A 393 21.58 17.90 17.75
N LYS A 394 21.59 17.25 18.91
CA LYS A 394 20.47 16.40 19.36
C LYS A 394 19.16 17.19 19.51
N ASP A 395 19.28 18.45 19.89
CA ASP A 395 18.13 19.34 20.11
C ASP A 395 17.51 19.77 18.78
N ILE A 396 18.33 20.19 17.81
CA ILE A 396 17.84 20.54 16.45
C ILE A 396 17.15 19.36 15.81
N ARG A 397 17.74 18.16 15.93
CA ARG A 397 17.10 16.92 15.45
C ARG A 397 15.71 16.72 16.05
N SER A 398 15.61 16.83 17.38
CA SER A 398 14.37 16.60 18.09
C SER A 398 13.30 17.62 17.68
N SER A 399 13.67 18.90 17.58
CA SER A 399 12.77 19.97 17.14
C SER A 399 12.27 19.78 15.71
N VAL A 400 13.15 19.41 14.76
CA VAL A 400 12.75 19.19 13.36
C VAL A 400 11.82 17.99 13.23
N ILE A 401 12.11 16.88 13.93
CA ILE A 401 11.24 15.69 13.91
C ILE A 401 9.86 16.03 14.52
N ILE A 402 9.82 16.72 15.65
CA ILE A 402 8.57 17.16 16.28
C ILE A 402 7.77 18.04 15.31
N LEU A 403 8.43 18.97 14.62
CA LEU A 403 7.78 19.83 13.64
C LEU A 403 7.19 19.02 12.48
N ILE A 404 7.93 18.06 11.92
CA ILE A 404 7.44 17.18 10.85
C ILE A 404 6.23 16.35 11.32
N CYS A 405 6.30 15.76 12.52
CA CYS A 405 5.19 15.01 13.11
C CYS A 405 3.95 15.88 13.34
N LEU A 406 4.13 17.11 13.83
CA LEU A 406 3.03 18.04 14.09
C LEU A 406 2.40 18.52 12.78
N CYS A 407 3.21 18.95 11.81
CA CYS A 407 2.72 19.34 10.49
C CYS A 407 2.00 18.20 9.77
N SER A 408 2.55 16.98 9.79
CA SER A 408 1.89 15.82 9.16
C SER A 408 0.59 15.42 9.86
N THR A 409 0.47 15.63 11.16
CA THR A 409 -0.79 15.38 11.90
C THR A 409 -1.84 16.43 11.57
N VAL A 410 -1.45 17.71 11.52
CA VAL A 410 -2.35 18.80 11.13
C VAL A 410 -2.86 18.62 9.70
N LEU A 411 -1.96 18.30 8.77
CA LEU A 411 -2.34 18.00 7.38
C LEU A 411 -3.15 16.70 7.26
N GLY A 412 -2.93 15.73 8.15
CA GLY A 412 -3.75 14.53 8.26
C GLY A 412 -5.22 14.83 8.54
N PHE A 413 -5.56 15.98 9.13
CA PHE A 413 -6.96 16.37 9.33
C PHE A 413 -7.70 16.72 8.03
N ILE A 414 -6.98 16.95 6.92
CA ILE A 414 -7.60 17.20 5.61
C ILE A 414 -8.43 15.98 5.16
N SER A 415 -7.99 14.77 5.51
CA SER A 415 -8.68 13.51 5.23
C SER A 415 -10.09 13.39 5.83
N TYR A 416 -10.44 14.25 6.80
CA TYR A 416 -11.71 14.23 7.52
C TYR A 416 -12.79 15.13 6.89
N CYS A 417 -12.53 15.66 5.70
CA CYS A 417 -13.55 16.43 4.99
C CYS A 417 -14.67 15.51 4.46
N VAL A 418 -15.89 16.05 4.34
CA VAL A 418 -17.02 15.35 3.69
C VAL A 418 -16.60 14.96 2.27
N ASN A 419 -16.71 13.68 1.92
CA ASN A 419 -16.26 13.08 0.65
C ASN A 419 -14.73 12.98 0.42
N CYS A 420 -13.87 13.39 1.36
CA CYS A 420 -12.42 13.21 1.23
C CYS A 420 -11.99 11.74 1.28
N PHE A 421 -12.75 10.86 1.92
CA PHE A 421 -12.46 9.42 1.99
C PHE A 421 -12.26 8.78 0.60
N VAL A 422 -13.11 9.17 -0.36
CA VAL A 422 -13.00 8.72 -1.76
C VAL A 422 -11.65 9.11 -2.36
N ILE A 423 -11.26 10.36 -2.11
CA ILE A 423 -10.02 10.95 -2.62
C ILE A 423 -8.83 10.25 -1.99
N ASP A 424 -8.84 10.01 -0.68
CA ASP A 424 -7.75 9.36 0.04
C ASP A 424 -7.50 7.92 -0.45
N ILE A 425 -8.57 7.15 -0.67
CA ILE A 425 -8.39 5.81 -1.24
C ILE A 425 -7.87 5.91 -2.67
N SER A 426 -8.45 6.79 -3.50
CA SER A 426 -7.98 6.98 -4.88
C SER A 426 -6.52 7.39 -4.95
N MET A 427 -6.08 8.21 -3.99
CA MET A 427 -4.69 8.62 -3.85
C MET A 427 -3.75 7.46 -3.57
N GLU A 428 -4.14 6.57 -2.65
CA GLU A 428 -3.34 5.39 -2.31
C GLU A 428 -3.34 4.35 -3.44
N THR A 429 -4.45 4.17 -4.16
CA THR A 429 -4.63 3.06 -5.11
C THR A 429 -4.34 3.42 -6.57
N ILE A 430 -4.42 4.70 -6.94
CA ILE A 430 -4.25 5.16 -8.33
C ILE A 430 -3.12 6.19 -8.43
N VAL A 431 -3.24 7.31 -7.70
CA VAL A 431 -2.35 8.47 -7.89
C VAL A 431 -0.92 8.14 -7.52
N LEU A 432 -0.69 7.67 -6.28
CA LEU A 432 0.65 7.35 -5.80
C LEU A 432 1.33 6.27 -6.66
N PRO A 433 0.68 5.15 -7.02
CA PRO A 433 1.24 4.19 -7.95
C PRO A 433 1.70 4.77 -9.29
N ASN A 434 0.87 5.61 -9.92
CA ASN A 434 1.19 6.20 -11.21
C ASN A 434 2.36 7.19 -11.10
N VAL A 435 2.35 8.04 -10.07
CA VAL A 435 3.45 8.97 -9.77
C VAL A 435 4.75 8.22 -9.56
N THR A 436 4.74 7.10 -8.83
CA THR A 436 5.96 6.32 -8.57
C THR A 436 6.52 5.66 -9.82
N CYS A 437 5.67 5.15 -10.71
CA CYS A 437 6.13 4.61 -11.99
C CYS A 437 6.83 5.69 -12.83
N ILE A 438 6.28 6.91 -12.86
CA ILE A 438 6.88 8.05 -13.56
C ILE A 438 8.19 8.47 -12.90
N LEU A 439 8.26 8.47 -11.56
CA LEU A 439 9.50 8.72 -10.83
C LEU A 439 10.57 7.68 -11.17
N ILE A 440 10.26 6.38 -11.12
CA ILE A 440 11.19 5.31 -11.48
C ILE A 440 11.72 5.51 -12.92
N LEU A 441 10.86 5.88 -13.87
CA LEU A 441 11.31 6.18 -15.24
C LEU A 441 12.29 7.36 -15.28
N ALA A 442 12.02 8.43 -14.53
CA ALA A 442 12.90 9.59 -14.43
C ALA A 442 14.24 9.24 -13.73
N GLU A 443 14.21 8.44 -12.67
CA GLU A 443 15.40 7.95 -11.97
C GLU A 443 16.27 7.10 -12.89
N LEU A 444 15.67 6.14 -13.61
CA LEU A 444 16.36 5.32 -14.60
C LEU A 444 16.96 6.18 -15.72
N PHE A 445 16.26 7.20 -16.19
CA PHE A 445 16.79 8.12 -17.18
C PHE A 445 18.05 8.86 -16.67
N VAL A 446 18.04 9.36 -15.42
CA VAL A 446 19.20 10.04 -14.85
C VAL A 446 20.37 9.08 -14.61
N VAL A 447 20.11 7.91 -14.00
CA VAL A 447 21.17 6.98 -13.60
C VAL A 447 21.71 6.18 -14.80
N CYS A 448 20.84 5.61 -15.62
CA CYS A 448 21.25 4.78 -16.76
C CYS A 448 21.56 5.62 -18.01
N GLY A 449 20.87 6.75 -18.20
CA GLY A 449 21.04 7.64 -19.34
C GLY A 449 22.16 8.67 -19.15
N LEU A 450 22.01 9.59 -18.17
CA LEU A 450 22.96 10.69 -17.96
C LEU A 450 24.26 10.25 -17.26
N TYR A 451 24.14 9.57 -16.12
CA TYR A 451 25.31 9.14 -15.34
C TYR A 451 26.09 8.01 -16.04
N GLY A 452 25.35 7.09 -16.68
CA GLY A 452 25.87 6.04 -17.51
C GLY A 452 26.03 4.71 -16.79
N THR A 453 25.49 3.66 -17.39
CA THR A 453 25.46 2.30 -16.84
C THR A 453 26.83 1.72 -16.52
N ARG A 454 27.84 1.96 -17.37
CA ARG A 454 29.21 1.44 -17.15
C ARG A 454 29.85 2.00 -15.88
N ARG A 455 29.67 3.30 -15.61
CA ARG A 455 30.19 3.94 -14.39
C ARG A 455 29.46 3.42 -13.15
N PHE A 456 28.15 3.29 -13.24
CA PHE A 456 27.34 2.74 -12.15
C PHE A 456 27.75 1.30 -11.77
N SER A 457 27.90 0.43 -12.78
CA SER A 457 28.35 -0.96 -12.56
C SER A 457 29.75 -1.01 -11.94
N ASN A 458 30.66 -0.14 -12.36
CA ASN A 458 31.99 -0.04 -11.74
C ASN A 458 31.89 0.35 -10.26
N ASN A 459 31.13 1.39 -9.92
CA ASN A 459 30.94 1.80 -8.53
C ASN A 459 30.42 0.66 -7.67
N ILE A 460 29.49 -0.15 -8.19
CA ILE A 460 28.99 -1.31 -7.46
C ILE A 460 30.07 -2.37 -7.23
N SER A 461 30.86 -2.68 -8.26
CA SER A 461 32.01 -3.57 -8.10
C SER A 461 33.00 -3.04 -7.05
N THR A 462 33.24 -1.72 -7.01
CA THR A 462 34.12 -1.13 -5.98
C THR A 462 33.59 -1.31 -4.57
N MET A 463 32.26 -1.30 -4.37
CA MET A 463 31.63 -1.54 -3.07
C MET A 463 31.80 -3.00 -2.64
N ILE A 464 31.46 -3.94 -3.52
CA ILE A 464 31.38 -5.38 -3.18
C ILE A 464 32.78 -6.00 -3.06
N GLU A 465 33.66 -5.74 -4.02
CA GLU A 465 34.93 -6.46 -4.16
C GLU A 465 36.14 -5.64 -3.66
N GLY A 466 35.98 -4.34 -3.45
CA GLY A 466 37.08 -3.44 -3.06
C GLY A 466 38.19 -3.31 -4.11
N LYS A 467 38.00 -3.89 -5.29
CA LYS A 467 38.89 -3.87 -6.46
C LYS A 467 38.04 -3.66 -7.71
N LEU A 468 38.69 -3.27 -8.80
CA LEU A 468 38.05 -3.30 -10.10
C LEU A 468 37.70 -4.76 -10.42
N SER A 469 36.41 -5.08 -10.60
CA SER A 469 36.02 -6.22 -11.41
C SER A 469 36.46 -5.90 -12.82
N ALA A 470 37.71 -6.21 -13.13
CA ALA A 470 38.18 -6.18 -14.49
C ALA A 470 37.21 -7.09 -15.27
N ILE A 471 36.68 -6.55 -16.36
CA ILE A 471 36.15 -7.33 -17.47
C ILE A 471 37.31 -8.28 -17.86
N GLY A 472 37.36 -9.47 -17.26
CA GLY A 472 38.54 -10.34 -17.24
C GLY A 472 38.82 -11.19 -15.99
N GLY A 473 38.10 -11.06 -14.86
CA GLY A 473 38.24 -11.95 -13.68
C GLY A 473 37.36 -13.21 -13.71
N GLU A 474 37.86 -14.33 -13.16
CA GLU A 474 37.50 -15.77 -13.35
C GLU A 474 36.01 -16.21 -13.33
N ASN A 475 35.07 -15.42 -12.79
CA ASN A 475 33.66 -15.82 -12.75
C ASN A 475 32.86 -15.19 -13.88
N TRP A 476 32.83 -15.86 -15.04
CA TRP A 476 32.04 -15.47 -16.22
C TRP A 476 30.56 -15.17 -15.87
N VAL A 477 30.03 -15.86 -14.85
CA VAL A 477 28.66 -15.70 -14.34
C VAL A 477 28.42 -14.29 -13.81
N ASN A 478 29.37 -13.70 -13.08
CA ASN A 478 29.21 -12.36 -12.48
C ASN A 478 29.27 -11.25 -13.55
N GLN A 479 30.08 -11.47 -14.59
CA GLN A 479 30.16 -10.53 -15.71
C GLN A 479 28.87 -10.55 -16.53
N ILE A 480 28.31 -11.74 -16.76
CA ILE A 480 27.06 -11.90 -17.50
C ILE A 480 25.86 -11.40 -16.72
N THR A 481 25.77 -11.71 -15.42
CA THR A 481 24.69 -11.18 -14.59
C THR A 481 24.78 -9.66 -14.52
N GLY A 482 25.97 -9.08 -14.35
CA GLY A 482 26.19 -7.64 -14.44
C GLY A 482 25.72 -7.07 -15.78
N PHE A 483 26.16 -7.63 -16.91
CA PHE A 483 25.77 -7.16 -18.24
C PHE A 483 24.26 -7.25 -18.48
N ILE A 484 23.63 -8.37 -18.09
CA ILE A 484 22.19 -8.59 -18.19
C ILE A 484 21.44 -7.57 -17.33
N THR A 485 21.80 -7.41 -16.06
CA THR A 485 21.16 -6.45 -15.15
C THR A 485 21.25 -5.02 -15.71
N MET A 486 22.40 -4.63 -16.27
CA MET A 486 22.57 -3.30 -16.85
C MET A 486 21.77 -3.12 -18.17
N ALA A 487 21.65 -4.16 -18.99
CA ALA A 487 20.79 -4.14 -20.18
C ALA A 487 19.30 -4.05 -19.81
N MET A 488 18.89 -4.76 -18.75
CA MET A 488 17.52 -4.71 -18.23
C MET A 488 17.18 -3.31 -17.72
N LEU A 489 18.04 -2.69 -16.92
CA LEU A 489 17.83 -1.35 -16.36
C LEU A 489 17.80 -0.26 -17.44
N LYS A 490 18.60 -0.39 -18.50
CA LYS A 490 18.71 0.62 -19.55
C LYS A 490 17.57 0.56 -20.57
N ALA A 491 17.09 -0.63 -20.92
CA ALA A 491 16.19 -0.81 -22.06
C ALA A 491 14.89 -1.51 -21.70
N VAL A 492 14.95 -2.70 -21.10
CA VAL A 492 13.77 -3.55 -20.90
C VAL A 492 12.82 -2.97 -19.84
N ILE A 493 13.36 -2.57 -18.69
CA ILE A 493 12.56 -2.09 -17.55
C ILE A 493 11.86 -0.75 -17.87
N PRO A 494 12.54 0.28 -18.44
CA PRO A 494 11.86 1.51 -18.80
C PRO A 494 10.71 1.30 -19.79
N VAL A 495 10.91 0.47 -20.82
CA VAL A 495 9.87 0.16 -21.80
C VAL A 495 8.71 -0.60 -21.16
N ALA A 496 9.00 -1.58 -20.30
CA ALA A 496 7.98 -2.36 -19.62
C ALA A 496 7.13 -1.50 -18.67
N ILE A 497 7.75 -0.61 -17.89
CA ILE A 497 7.04 0.31 -16.99
C ILE A 497 6.24 1.34 -17.77
N LEU A 498 6.80 1.92 -18.82
CA LEU A 498 6.09 2.88 -19.66
C LEU A 498 4.86 2.25 -20.30
N TYR A 499 5.01 1.07 -20.88
CA TYR A 499 3.90 0.35 -21.48
C TYR A 499 2.85 -0.04 -20.44
N ALA A 500 3.28 -0.54 -19.27
CA ALA A 500 2.38 -0.89 -18.18
C ALA A 500 1.58 0.32 -17.69
N LEU A 501 2.23 1.48 -17.53
CA LEU A 501 1.59 2.73 -17.13
C LEU A 501 0.53 3.19 -18.15
N ILE A 502 0.86 3.16 -19.45
CA ILE A 502 -0.08 3.55 -20.51
C ILE A 502 -1.31 2.66 -20.49
N THR A 503 -1.13 1.34 -20.42
CA THR A 503 -2.25 0.40 -20.35
C THR A 503 -3.03 0.51 -19.05
N TYR A 504 -2.36 0.80 -17.92
CA TYR A 504 -3.04 0.94 -16.64
C TYR A 504 -3.92 2.19 -16.65
N MET A 505 -3.41 3.34 -17.08
CA MET A 505 -4.21 4.57 -17.20
C MET A 505 -5.33 4.47 -18.25
N GLY A 506 -5.13 3.67 -19.32
CA GLY A 506 -6.12 3.44 -20.36
C GLY A 506 -7.15 2.34 -20.04
N ALA A 507 -7.01 1.61 -18.95
CA ALA A 507 -7.92 0.53 -18.61
C ALA A 507 -9.18 1.08 -17.93
N ASP A 508 -10.36 0.67 -18.43
CA ASP A 508 -11.68 1.00 -17.84
C ASP A 508 -11.76 0.65 -16.35
N ARG A 509 -10.99 -0.34 -15.92
CA ARG A 509 -10.85 -0.78 -14.52
C ARG A 509 -10.32 0.30 -13.58
N THR A 510 -9.64 1.32 -14.11
CA THR A 510 -9.06 2.36 -13.25
C THR A 510 -10.03 3.48 -12.90
N ASN A 511 -11.13 3.64 -13.65
CA ASN A 511 -12.14 4.69 -13.41
C ASN A 511 -11.54 6.04 -13.00
N MET A 512 -10.47 6.44 -13.69
CA MET A 512 -9.68 7.60 -13.34
C MET A 512 -10.51 8.88 -13.50
N GLN A 513 -10.62 9.65 -12.42
CA GLN A 513 -11.40 10.88 -12.40
C GLN A 513 -10.51 12.11 -12.60
N PHE A 514 -11.13 13.27 -12.84
CA PHE A 514 -10.40 14.52 -13.04
C PHE A 514 -9.50 14.89 -11.84
N TYR A 515 -9.95 14.62 -10.61
CA TYR A 515 -9.15 14.89 -9.42
C TYR A 515 -7.88 14.01 -9.35
N ASP A 516 -7.90 12.79 -9.88
CA ASP A 516 -6.72 11.92 -9.89
C ASP A 516 -5.64 12.48 -10.80
N VAL A 517 -6.02 12.96 -11.99
CA VAL A 517 -5.11 13.61 -12.94
C VAL A 517 -4.52 14.86 -12.30
N MET A 518 -5.36 15.69 -11.67
CA MET A 518 -4.92 16.92 -11.02
C MET A 518 -3.85 16.63 -9.95
N TRP A 519 -4.09 15.65 -9.09
CA TRP A 519 -3.14 15.30 -8.04
C TRP A 519 -1.84 14.67 -8.55
N GLN A 520 -1.89 13.88 -9.63
CA GLN A 520 -0.68 13.41 -10.31
C GLN A 520 0.15 14.59 -10.84
N CYS A 521 -0.49 15.57 -11.50
CA CYS A 521 0.20 16.76 -11.98
C CYS A 521 0.82 17.57 -10.84
N VAL A 522 0.11 17.74 -9.72
CA VAL A 522 0.62 18.43 -8.52
C VAL A 522 1.87 17.73 -7.99
N LEU A 523 1.84 16.41 -7.84
CA LEU A 523 2.96 15.65 -7.29
C LEU A 523 4.18 15.61 -8.22
N LEU A 524 3.98 15.66 -9.54
CA LEU A 524 5.06 15.66 -10.53
C LEU A 524 5.56 17.06 -10.92
N SER A 525 4.81 18.11 -10.58
CA SER A 525 5.17 19.51 -10.87
C SER A 525 6.57 19.92 -10.40
N PRO A 526 7.12 19.43 -9.27
CA PRO A 526 8.48 19.80 -8.85
C PRO A 526 9.56 19.42 -9.86
N ILE A 527 9.36 18.37 -10.67
CA ILE A 527 10.34 17.94 -11.68
C ILE A 527 10.57 19.06 -12.70
N GLY A 528 9.50 19.62 -13.26
CA GLY A 528 9.58 20.71 -14.22
C GLY A 528 10.01 22.04 -13.58
N ILE A 529 9.41 22.40 -12.43
CA ILE A 529 9.67 23.67 -11.75
C ILE A 529 11.14 23.77 -11.32
N CYS A 530 11.68 22.73 -10.68
CA CYS A 530 13.09 22.72 -10.26
C CYS A 530 14.06 22.75 -11.43
N ALA A 531 13.75 22.06 -12.53
CA ALA A 531 14.57 22.11 -13.74
C ALA A 531 14.66 23.53 -14.31
N ILE A 532 13.51 24.24 -14.40
CA ILE A 532 13.47 25.64 -14.86
C ILE A 532 14.29 26.55 -13.93
N ILE A 533 14.14 26.39 -12.61
CA ILE A 533 14.88 27.18 -11.62
C ILE A 533 16.39 26.95 -11.76
N LYS A 534 16.85 25.70 -11.92
CA LYS A 534 18.28 25.39 -12.10
C LYS A 534 18.82 25.93 -13.43
N VAL A 535 18.06 25.84 -14.52
CA VAL A 535 18.45 26.42 -15.82
C VAL A 535 18.57 27.95 -15.71
N ALA A 536 17.60 28.61 -15.06
CA ALA A 536 17.64 30.05 -14.83
C ALA A 536 18.83 30.47 -13.95
N TYR A 537 19.15 29.67 -12.92
CA TYR A 537 20.31 29.90 -12.06
C TYR A 537 21.63 29.81 -12.85
N PHE A 538 21.80 28.78 -13.69
CA PHE A 538 22.99 28.61 -14.53
C PHE A 538 23.13 29.72 -15.57
N TYR A 539 22.01 30.13 -16.19
CA TYR A 539 21.98 31.26 -17.11
C TYR A 539 22.43 32.56 -16.42
N ARG A 540 21.90 32.87 -15.24
CA ARG A 540 22.24 34.08 -14.48
C ARG A 540 23.71 34.11 -14.07
N HIS A 541 24.30 32.97 -13.72
CA HIS A 541 25.70 32.88 -13.28
C HIS A 541 26.68 32.58 -14.43
N ARG A 542 26.22 32.61 -15.69
CA ARG A 542 27.03 32.32 -16.90
C ARG A 542 27.83 31.01 -16.81
N MET A 543 27.26 30.00 -16.15
CA MET A 543 27.86 28.67 -16.08
C MET A 543 27.53 27.86 -17.34
N SER A 544 28.42 26.93 -17.71
CA SER A 544 28.16 26.02 -18.84
C SER A 544 26.96 25.12 -18.56
N TYR A 545 26.01 25.07 -19.50
CA TYR A 545 24.82 24.21 -19.42
C TYR A 545 25.17 22.71 -19.35
N TRP A 546 26.33 22.30 -19.87
CA TRP A 546 26.76 20.90 -19.81
C TRP A 546 26.93 20.37 -18.38
N ARG A 547 27.26 21.25 -17.43
CA ARG A 547 27.41 20.88 -16.02
C ARG A 547 26.06 20.54 -15.35
N LEU A 548 24.91 20.89 -15.94
CA LEU A 548 23.59 20.46 -15.46
C LEU A 548 23.34 18.95 -15.65
N PHE A 549 24.04 18.33 -16.61
CA PHE A 549 23.86 16.93 -17.00
C PHE A 549 25.00 16.04 -16.52
N MET A 550 25.99 16.60 -15.82
CA MET A 550 27.16 15.88 -15.34
C MET A 550 27.20 15.88 -13.81
N PRO A 551 27.77 14.82 -13.21
CA PRO A 551 27.93 14.76 -11.77
C PRO A 551 28.89 15.84 -11.28
N ASP A 552 28.58 16.41 -10.13
CA ASP A 552 29.44 17.38 -9.46
C ASP A 552 30.68 16.68 -8.92
N THR A 553 31.85 16.99 -9.47
CA THR A 553 33.12 16.32 -9.14
C THR A 553 33.53 16.50 -7.69
N GLU A 554 33.07 17.56 -7.00
CA GLU A 554 33.45 17.84 -5.62
C GLU A 554 32.53 17.14 -4.62
N LEU A 555 31.23 17.06 -4.93
CA LEU A 555 30.19 16.57 -4.02
C LEU A 555 29.76 15.13 -4.29
N TRP A 556 29.91 14.63 -5.52
CA TRP A 556 29.54 13.27 -5.90
C TRP A 556 30.59 12.24 -5.44
N GLY A 557 30.11 11.11 -4.92
CA GLY A 557 30.95 9.97 -4.54
C GLY A 557 30.73 9.51 -3.09
N PRO A 558 31.56 8.56 -2.62
CA PRO A 558 31.52 8.07 -1.25
C PRO A 558 31.85 9.16 -0.26
N ARG A 559 31.13 9.18 0.87
CA ARG A 559 31.33 10.18 1.93
C ARG A 559 32.67 10.04 2.65
N ALA A 560 33.18 8.81 2.79
CA ALA A 560 34.49 8.55 3.38
C ALA A 560 35.61 8.79 2.36
N THR A 561 36.62 9.56 2.74
CA THR A 561 37.77 9.91 1.89
C THR A 561 38.53 8.69 1.37
N ALA A 562 38.74 7.66 2.19
CA ALA A 562 39.38 6.42 1.77
C ALA A 562 38.61 5.71 0.64
N ASN A 563 37.28 5.59 0.78
CA ASN A 563 36.42 4.96 -0.21
C ASN A 563 36.32 5.79 -1.49
N ARG A 564 36.34 7.12 -1.36
CA ARG A 564 36.36 8.04 -2.50
C ARG A 564 37.62 7.89 -3.34
N LEU A 565 38.80 7.84 -2.70
CA LEU A 565 40.07 7.60 -3.40
C LEU A 565 40.09 6.24 -4.12
N LEU A 566 39.53 5.21 -3.48
CA LEU A 566 39.39 3.88 -4.09
C LEU A 566 38.47 3.91 -5.31
N ALA A 567 37.32 4.57 -5.21
CA ALA A 567 36.38 4.72 -6.31
C ALA A 567 36.98 5.50 -7.48
N GLU A 568 37.66 6.63 -7.21
CA GLU A 568 38.33 7.42 -8.24
C GLU A 568 39.45 6.65 -8.96
N LYS A 569 40.23 5.85 -8.21
CA LYS A 569 41.25 4.97 -8.79
C LYS A 569 40.64 3.97 -9.76
N ASN A 570 39.55 3.32 -9.35
CA ASN A 570 38.86 2.32 -10.16
C ASN A 570 38.12 2.97 -11.34
N GLU A 571 37.59 4.18 -11.21
CA GLU A 571 36.94 4.89 -12.33
C GLU A 571 37.96 5.27 -13.42
N LYS A 572 39.18 5.68 -13.04
CA LYS A 572 40.26 5.94 -14.00
C LYS A 572 40.61 4.71 -14.82
N LEU A 573 40.60 3.52 -14.22
CA LEU A 573 40.90 2.25 -14.91
C LEU A 573 39.82 1.83 -15.92
N VAL A 574 38.63 2.42 -15.89
CA VAL A 574 37.55 2.14 -16.88
C VAL A 574 37.57 3.12 -18.06
N ARG A 575 38.24 4.28 -17.90
CA ARG A 575 38.36 5.29 -18.96
C ARG A 575 39.48 4.98 -19.95
N TYR A 576 40.47 4.19 -19.53
CA TYR A 576 41.53 3.63 -20.37
C TYR A 576 41.18 2.18 -20.71
#